data_AF-A0AAD7ZUX5-F1
#
_entry.id   AF-A0AAD7ZUX5-F1
#
_cell.length_a   1.000
_cell.length_b   1.000
_cell.length_c   1.000
_cell.angle_alpha   90.00
_cell.angle_beta   90.00
_cell.angle_gamma   90.00
#
_symmetry.space_group_name_H-M   'P 1'
#
loop_
_entity.id
_entity.type
_entity.pdbx_description
1 polymer ?
#
loop_
_entity_poly.entity_id
_entity_poly.type
_entity_poly.pdbx_seq_one_letter_code
_entity_poly.pdbx_strand_id
1 'polypeptide(L)' 'ISKAVQHTLEMNKEGNCKIPRPRVIQVKDVFPHPSKTYIPHCTILHQCTDDTGCCRDESLTCTARKSEPVDLYFY' A
#
# COMPACT_ATOMS: atom_id res chain seq x y z
N ILE A 1 23.15 -22.87 1.28
CA ILE A 1 21.78 -22.45 0.89
C ILE A 1 21.91 -21.67 -0.43
N SER A 2 21.09 -21.94 -1.44
CA SER A 2 21.19 -21.23 -2.73
C SER A 2 20.65 -19.79 -2.61
N LYS A 3 21.14 -18.88 -3.45
CA LYS A 3 20.67 -17.48 -3.50
C LYS A 3 19.15 -17.39 -3.73
N ALA A 4 18.61 -18.27 -4.55
CA ALA A 4 17.17 -18.36 -4.80
C ALA A 4 16.39 -18.68 -3.50
N VAL A 5 16.84 -19.66 -2.73
CA VAL A 5 16.19 -20.02 -1.46
C VAL A 5 16.25 -18.88 -0.45
N GLN A 6 17.40 -18.18 -0.36
CA GLN A 6 17.52 -17.01 0.52
C GLN A 6 16.51 -15.92 0.13
N HIS A 7 16.40 -15.62 -1.16
CA HIS A 7 15.46 -14.62 -1.63
C HIS A 7 14.00 -15.02 -1.36
N THR A 8 13.66 -16.31 -1.51
CA THR A 8 12.34 -16.83 -1.11
C THR A 8 12.06 -16.60 0.38
N LEU A 9 13.05 -16.80 1.26
CA LEU A 9 12.90 -16.54 2.69
C LEU A 9 12.71 -15.04 2.99
N GLU A 10 13.45 -14.18 2.30
CA GLU A 10 13.29 -12.72 2.41
C GLU A 10 11.91 -12.26 1.96
N MET A 11 11.42 -12.73 0.81
CA MET A 11 10.08 -12.41 0.32
C MET A 11 8.98 -12.94 1.24
N ASN A 12 9.16 -14.13 1.80
CA ASN A 12 8.22 -14.66 2.80
C ASN A 12 8.24 -13.86 4.11
N LYS A 13 9.34 -13.23 4.46
CA LYS A 13 9.44 -12.43 5.68
C LYS A 13 8.89 -11.02 5.48
N GLU A 14 9.30 -10.36 4.41
CA GLU A 14 9.06 -8.93 4.18
C GLU A 14 8.02 -8.66 3.10
N GLY A 15 7.96 -9.47 2.05
CA GLY A 15 7.12 -9.23 0.89
C GLY A 15 5.70 -9.82 0.96
N ASN A 16 5.34 -10.54 2.02
CA ASN A 16 4.05 -11.24 2.09
C ASN A 16 2.84 -10.29 2.17
N CYS A 17 1.79 -10.55 1.39
CA CYS A 17 0.50 -9.86 1.47
C CYS A 17 -0.22 -10.15 2.81
N LYS A 18 0.13 -9.39 3.85
CA LYS A 18 -0.42 -9.54 5.20
C LYS A 18 -0.40 -8.25 5.99
N ILE A 19 0.64 -7.44 5.80
CA ILE A 19 0.87 -6.21 6.55
C ILE A 19 0.63 -5.04 5.59
N PRO A 20 -0.33 -4.15 5.88
CA PRO A 20 -0.50 -2.90 5.14
C PRO A 20 0.80 -2.12 5.10
N ARG A 21 1.23 -1.70 3.91
CA ARG A 21 2.49 -0.95 3.72
C ARG A 21 2.20 0.53 3.47
N PRO A 22 3.07 1.44 3.93
CA PRO A 22 2.89 2.86 3.70
C PRO A 22 3.02 3.18 2.21
N ARG A 23 2.04 3.90 1.66
CA ARG A 23 2.05 4.42 0.30
C ARG A 23 1.77 5.91 0.33
N VAL A 24 2.52 6.65 -0.49
CA VAL A 24 2.26 8.07 -0.73
C VAL A 24 1.16 8.16 -1.78
N ILE A 25 0.09 8.87 -1.45
CA ILE A 25 -1.11 8.98 -2.28
C ILE A 25 -1.39 10.46 -2.50
N GLN A 26 -1.67 10.86 -3.73
CA GLN A 26 -2.07 12.23 -4.02
C GLN A 26 -3.50 12.44 -3.53
N VAL A 27 -3.72 13.48 -2.73
CA VAL A 27 -5.04 13.73 -2.12
C VAL A 27 -6.09 13.93 -3.19
N LYS A 28 -5.74 14.60 -4.30
CA LYS A 28 -6.63 14.85 -5.44
C LYS A 28 -7.09 13.58 -6.19
N ASP A 29 -6.34 12.47 -6.08
CA ASP A 29 -6.70 11.21 -6.76
C ASP A 29 -7.84 10.51 -6.01
N VAL A 30 -7.93 10.74 -4.69
CA VAL A 30 -8.97 10.17 -3.81
C VAL A 30 -10.11 11.15 -3.59
N PHE A 31 -9.79 12.43 -3.43
CA PHE A 31 -10.73 13.53 -3.20
C PHE A 31 -10.54 14.62 -4.25
N PRO A 32 -10.96 14.36 -5.50
CA PRO A 32 -10.83 15.35 -6.57
C PRO A 32 -11.72 16.56 -6.29
N HIS A 33 -11.14 17.76 -6.38
CA HIS A 33 -11.89 18.99 -6.26
C HIS A 33 -11.32 20.07 -7.20
N PRO A 34 -12.13 20.66 -8.10
CA PRO A 34 -11.63 21.51 -9.19
C PRO A 34 -10.99 22.82 -8.71
N SER A 35 -11.43 23.34 -7.56
CA SER A 35 -11.02 24.65 -7.05
C SER A 35 -10.20 24.60 -5.76
N LYS A 36 -9.83 23.41 -5.26
CA LYS A 36 -9.08 23.26 -4.01
C LYS A 36 -7.67 22.77 -4.30
N THR A 37 -6.70 23.38 -3.64
CA THR A 37 -5.32 22.90 -3.60
C THR A 37 -5.04 22.45 -2.18
N TYR A 38 -4.93 21.14 -1.97
CA TYR A 38 -4.63 20.58 -0.66
C TYR A 38 -3.16 20.80 -0.31
N ILE A 39 -2.88 21.26 0.91
CA ILE A 39 -1.54 21.36 1.48
C ILE A 39 -1.47 20.53 2.77
N PRO A 40 -0.65 19.45 2.83
CA PRO A 40 0.15 18.89 1.73
C PRO A 40 -0.72 18.27 0.61
N HIS A 41 -0.19 18.24 -0.63
CA HIS A 41 -0.93 17.68 -1.78
C HIS A 41 -0.94 16.13 -1.82
N CYS A 42 -0.18 15.50 -0.92
CA CYS A 42 -0.08 14.06 -0.75
C CYS A 42 -0.23 13.70 0.73
N THR A 43 -0.61 12.45 1.00
CA THR A 43 -0.58 11.86 2.34
C THR A 43 -0.04 10.44 2.30
N ILE A 44 0.34 9.91 3.46
CA ILE A 44 0.75 8.52 3.63
C ILE A 44 -0.42 7.74 4.21
N LEU A 45 -0.88 6.70 3.51
CA LEU A 45 -1.81 5.72 4.05
C LEU A 45 -1.18 4.33 4.00
N HIS A 46 -1.58 3.48 4.94
CA HIS A 46 -1.18 2.08 4.93
C HIS A 46 -2.19 1.27 4.10
N GLN A 47 -1.74 0.60 3.05
CA GLN A 47 -2.60 -0.15 2.13
C GLN A 47 -2.03 -1.54 1.85
N CYS A 48 -2.92 -2.48 1.54
CA CYS A 48 -2.55 -3.76 0.95
C CYS A 48 -2.79 -3.67 -0.56
N THR A 49 -1.73 -3.80 -1.35
CA THR A 49 -1.75 -3.69 -2.80
C THR A 49 -0.66 -4.58 -3.41
N ASP A 50 -0.82 -4.96 -4.69
CA ASP A 50 0.13 -5.85 -5.38
C ASP A 50 1.55 -5.27 -5.52
N ASP A 51 1.70 -3.95 -5.53
CA ASP A 51 3.00 -3.27 -5.60
C ASP A 51 3.76 -3.30 -4.26
N THR A 52 3.08 -3.64 -3.16
CA THR A 52 3.67 -3.65 -1.81
C THR A 52 3.60 -5.00 -1.11
N GLY A 53 2.85 -5.96 -1.65
CA GLY A 53 2.70 -7.30 -1.12
C GLY A 53 2.52 -8.34 -2.24
N CYS A 54 3.13 -9.50 -2.04
CA CYS A 54 3.11 -10.63 -2.96
C CYS A 54 2.19 -11.74 -2.41
N CYS A 55 1.31 -12.25 -3.26
CA CYS A 55 0.49 -13.42 -2.98
C CYS A 55 1.26 -14.71 -3.26
N ARG A 56 0.77 -15.84 -2.73
CA ARG A 56 1.37 -17.16 -3.01
C ARG A 56 1.03 -17.71 -4.40
N ASP A 57 0.02 -17.13 -5.03
CA ASP A 57 -0.52 -17.54 -6.32
C ASP A 57 -0.68 -16.27 -7.18
N GLU A 58 -0.24 -16.34 -8.43
CA GLU A 58 -0.26 -15.22 -9.37
C GLU A 58 -1.67 -14.80 -9.79
N SER A 59 -2.67 -15.66 -9.60
CA SER A 59 -4.09 -15.34 -9.85
C SER A 59 -4.74 -14.51 -8.75
N LEU A 60 -4.04 -14.26 -7.63
CA LEU A 60 -4.56 -13.54 -6.47
C LEU A 60 -4.03 -12.10 -6.40
N THR A 61 -4.95 -11.17 -6.14
CA THR A 61 -4.65 -9.76 -5.88
C THR A 61 -4.56 -9.50 -4.38
N CYS A 62 -3.50 -8.83 -3.94
CA CYS A 62 -3.34 -8.33 -2.59
C CYS A 62 -4.24 -7.11 -2.37
N THR A 63 -5.23 -7.25 -1.49
CA THR A 63 -6.18 -6.17 -1.15
C THR A 63 -6.52 -6.18 0.33
N ALA A 64 -7.06 -5.06 0.82
CA ALA A 64 -7.42 -4.91 2.23
C ALA A 64 -8.62 -5.80 2.59
N ARG A 65 -8.43 -6.70 3.55
CA ARG A 65 -9.54 -7.48 4.13
C ARG A 65 -10.39 -6.67 5.11
N LYS A 66 -9.76 -5.72 5.81
CA LYS A 66 -10.39 -4.78 6.74
C LYS A 66 -9.70 -3.43 6.56
N SER A 67 -10.49 -2.37 6.64
CA SER A 67 -10.01 -0.99 6.57
C SER A 67 -10.69 -0.18 7.66
N GLU A 68 -10.01 0.85 8.13
CA GLU A 68 -10.54 1.83 9.06
C GLU A 68 -10.45 3.23 8.44
N PRO A 69 -11.42 4.11 8.70
CA PRO A 69 -11.32 5.50 8.30
C PRO A 69 -10.20 6.18 9.10
N VAL A 70 -9.43 7.03 8.43
CA VAL A 70 -8.37 7.83 9.05
C VAL A 70 -8.67 9.29 8.75
N ASP A 71 -8.89 10.08 9.80
CA ASP A 71 -9.10 11.51 9.68
C ASP A 71 -7.76 12.23 9.54
N LEU A 72 -7.61 12.98 8.44
CA LEU A 72 -6.43 13.76 8.12
C LEU A 72 -6.87 15.17 7.74
N TYR A 73 -6.03 16.15 8.09
CA TYR A 73 -6.33 17.56 7.91
C TYR A 73 -5.38 18.18 6.88
N PHE A 74 -5.95 19.00 6.02
CA PHE A 74 -5.27 19.68 4.93
C PHE A 74 -5.66 21.15 4.94
N TYR A 75 -4.71 22.02 4.65
CA TYR A 75 -4.99 23.43 4.31
C TYR A 75 -5.48 23.55 2.87
#